data_AF-A0A317T9V6-F1
#
_entry.id   AF-A0A317T9V6-F1
#
_cell.length_a   1.000
_cell.length_b   1.000
_cell.length_c   1.000
_cell.angle_alpha   90.00
_cell.angle_beta   90.00
_cell.angle_gamma   90.00
#
_symmetry.space_group_name_H-M   'P 1'
#
loop_
_entity.id
_entity.type
_entity.pdbx_description
1 polymer ?
#
loop_
_entity_poly.entity_id
_entity_poly.type
_entity_poly.pdbx_seq_one_letter_code
_entity_poly.pdbx_strand_id
1 'polypeptide(L)'
;MDFLSSKRFISITLAILIVLNLALLGTLWWQNVKAPTKNEKAVKALKDTKKQSFFEKELNLTDEQSKEFKALRQQHFQGTLPALVTISSLKRKLIQEAIKNEPDTLEIKALAERIGSLQAVIEYRLAWHFNGLSNVCSPEQRDTLQSVLEKVTAKPYKLKSRLFLKRIRLTPIKDKNVAEQDTTMGKDPGKQSEATPQ
;
A
#
# COMPACT_ATOMS: atom_id res chain seq x y z
N MET A 1 -53.67 28.52 28.14
CA MET A 1 -54.31 28.33 26.83
C MET A 1 -54.52 26.85 26.61
N ASP A 2 -55.69 26.35 27.03
CA ASP A 2 -56.06 24.94 27.00
C ASP A 2 -56.55 24.53 25.60
N PHE A 3 -55.62 24.29 24.68
CA PHE A 3 -55.94 23.81 23.33
C PHE A 3 -55.91 22.27 23.20
N LEU A 4 -55.79 21.54 24.32
CA LEU A 4 -55.34 20.14 24.36
C LEU A 4 -56.39 19.11 24.80
N SER A 5 -57.70 19.32 24.59
CA SER A 5 -58.67 18.26 24.95
C SER A 5 -59.95 18.23 24.12
N SER A 6 -59.82 17.92 22.84
CA SER A 6 -60.93 17.29 22.13
C SER A 6 -60.41 16.20 21.20
N LYS A 7 -61.11 15.07 21.16
CA LYS A 7 -60.77 13.88 20.33
C LYS A 7 -60.50 14.25 18.87
N ARG A 8 -61.09 15.35 18.40
CA ARG A 8 -60.91 15.93 17.06
C ARG A 8 -59.52 16.53 16.86
N PHE A 9 -58.97 17.26 17.84
CA PHE A 9 -57.61 17.81 17.73
C PHE A 9 -56.53 16.73 17.79
N ILE A 10 -56.67 15.73 18.67
CA ILE A 10 -55.76 14.56 18.70
C ILE A 10 -55.80 13.85 17.33
N SER A 11 -57.00 13.65 16.77
CA SER A 11 -57.17 13.03 15.45
C SER A 11 -56.53 13.86 14.32
N ILE A 12 -56.69 15.18 14.35
CA ILE A 12 -56.08 16.10 13.37
C ILE A 12 -54.55 16.07 13.46
N THR A 13 -53.99 16.16 14.68
CA THR A 13 -52.54 16.10 14.87
C THR A 13 -51.97 14.75 14.44
N LEU A 14 -52.66 13.65 14.75
CA LEU A 14 -52.28 12.30 14.32
C LEU A 14 -52.32 12.15 12.79
N ALA A 15 -53.38 12.68 12.15
CA ALA A 15 -53.50 12.68 10.69
C ALA A 15 -52.38 13.48 10.02
N ILE A 16 -52.05 14.67 10.54
CA ILE A 16 -50.94 15.50 10.04
C ILE A 16 -49.61 14.76 10.18
N LEU A 17 -49.37 14.11 11.32
CA LEU A 17 -48.14 13.36 11.56
C LEU A 17 -47.97 12.19 10.58
N ILE A 18 -49.07 11.48 10.26
CA ILE A 18 -49.08 10.39 9.27
C ILE A 18 -48.79 10.93 7.88
N VAL A 19 -49.49 11.99 7.46
CA VAL A 19 -49.30 12.60 6.13
C VAL A 19 -47.86 13.10 5.95
N LEU A 20 -47.28 13.72 6.99
CA LEU A 20 -45.90 14.21 6.95
C LEU A 20 -44.89 13.06 6.83
N ASN A 21 -45.08 11.97 7.58
CA ASN A 21 -44.23 10.77 7.46
C ASN A 21 -44.36 10.12 6.08
N LEU A 22 -45.56 10.03 5.51
CA LEU A 22 -45.77 9.52 4.16
C LEU A 22 -45.11 10.42 3.10
N ALA A 23 -45.17 11.73 3.26
CA ALA A 23 -44.49 12.67 2.36
C ALA A 23 -42.97 12.54 2.45
N LEU A 24 -42.40 12.35 3.65
CA LEU A 24 -40.97 12.13 3.85
C LEU A 24 -40.51 10.79 3.24
N LEU A 25 -41.28 9.71 3.41
CA LEU A 25 -41.00 8.42 2.79
C LEU A 25 -41.15 8.49 1.26
N GLY A 26 -42.18 9.15 0.77
CA GLY A 26 -42.42 9.34 -0.66
C GLY A 26 -41.32 10.17 -1.33
N THR A 27 -40.85 11.23 -0.66
CA THR A 27 -39.74 12.06 -1.16
C THR A 27 -38.41 11.33 -1.13
N LEU A 28 -38.10 10.58 -0.06
CA LEU A 28 -36.91 9.73 0.01
C LEU A 28 -36.94 8.62 -1.05
N TRP A 29 -38.09 7.98 -1.26
CA TRP A 29 -38.26 6.97 -2.29
C TRP A 29 -38.08 7.58 -3.68
N TRP A 30 -38.75 8.70 -3.97
CA TRP A 30 -38.62 9.40 -5.26
C TRP A 30 -37.18 9.86 -5.53
N GLN A 31 -36.46 10.36 -4.53
CA GLN A 31 -35.03 10.67 -4.65
C GLN A 31 -34.18 9.42 -4.89
N ASN A 32 -34.51 8.29 -4.28
CA ASN A 32 -33.78 7.03 -4.47
C ASN A 32 -34.06 6.37 -5.83
N VAL A 33 -35.28 6.48 -6.37
CA VAL A 33 -35.64 5.88 -7.67
C VAL A 33 -35.28 6.80 -8.85
N LYS A 34 -35.25 8.13 -8.65
CA LYS A 34 -34.92 9.13 -9.68
C LYS A 34 -33.56 9.81 -9.51
N ALA A 35 -32.71 9.39 -8.57
CA ALA A 35 -31.30 9.71 -8.66
C ALA A 35 -30.67 8.77 -9.70
N PRO A 36 -30.44 9.19 -10.97
CA PRO A 36 -29.35 8.57 -11.70
C PRO A 36 -28.16 8.77 -10.80
N THR A 37 -27.56 7.66 -10.36
CA THR A 37 -26.33 7.72 -9.57
C THR A 37 -25.42 8.74 -10.28
N LYS A 38 -24.92 9.75 -9.56
CA LYS A 38 -23.94 10.69 -10.15
C LYS A 38 -22.74 9.94 -10.74
N ASN A 39 -22.61 8.65 -10.43
CA ASN A 39 -21.71 7.68 -11.04
C ASN A 39 -22.01 7.33 -12.50
N GLU A 40 -23.24 7.36 -13.03
CA GLU A 40 -23.45 7.03 -14.46
C GLU A 40 -23.00 8.15 -15.41
N LYS A 41 -23.22 9.42 -15.04
CA LYS A 41 -22.67 10.55 -15.81
C LYS A 41 -21.16 10.71 -15.59
N ALA A 42 -20.63 10.37 -14.41
CA ALA A 42 -19.19 10.30 -14.19
C ALA A 42 -18.53 9.16 -14.99
N VAL A 43 -19.16 7.98 -15.07
CA VAL A 43 -18.65 6.84 -15.86
C VAL A 43 -18.74 7.11 -17.37
N LYS A 44 -19.76 7.82 -17.86
CA LYS A 44 -19.79 8.29 -19.27
C LYS A 44 -18.80 9.43 -19.54
N ALA A 45 -18.67 10.42 -18.65
CA ALA A 45 -17.71 11.52 -18.83
C ALA A 45 -16.24 11.07 -18.70
N LEU A 46 -15.96 10.01 -17.94
CA LEU A 46 -14.66 9.34 -17.91
C LEU A 46 -14.39 8.50 -19.17
N LYS A 47 -15.43 8.09 -19.91
CA LYS A 47 -15.29 7.32 -21.15
C LYS A 47 -14.87 8.20 -22.34
N ASP A 48 -15.25 9.48 -22.32
CA ASP A 48 -15.03 10.40 -23.45
C ASP A 48 -13.80 11.30 -23.30
N THR A 49 -13.17 11.36 -22.12
CA THR A 49 -11.85 11.98 -22.01
C THR A 49 -10.82 10.86 -21.98
N LYS A 50 -10.32 10.46 -23.15
CA LYS A 50 -9.02 9.76 -23.28
C LYS A 50 -7.96 10.70 -22.68
N LYS A 51 -7.87 10.80 -21.35
CA LYS A 51 -6.78 11.49 -20.67
C LYS A 51 -5.55 10.68 -21.00
N GLN A 52 -4.82 11.17 -21.99
CA GLN A 52 -3.54 10.64 -22.40
C GLN A 52 -2.71 10.40 -21.14
N SER A 53 -2.24 9.16 -20.97
CA SER A 53 -1.52 8.76 -19.77
C SER A 53 -0.28 9.64 -19.58
N PHE A 54 0.20 9.78 -18.35
CA PHE A 54 1.40 10.58 -18.07
C PHE A 54 2.57 10.20 -18.99
N PHE A 55 2.79 8.89 -19.20
CA PHE A 55 3.81 8.39 -20.12
C PHE A 55 3.51 8.68 -21.59
N GLU A 56 2.24 8.62 -22.00
CA GLU A 56 1.86 8.94 -23.38
C GLU A 56 2.14 10.40 -23.74
N LYS A 57 2.01 11.32 -22.77
CA LYS A 57 2.32 12.75 -22.97
C LYS A 57 3.81 13.02 -22.97
N GLU A 58 4.54 12.42 -22.02
CA GLU A 58 5.95 12.74 -21.82
C GLU A 58 6.85 12.11 -22.89
N LEU A 59 6.45 10.97 -23.46
CA LEU A 59 7.24 10.22 -24.45
C LEU A 59 6.73 10.39 -25.89
N ASN A 60 5.64 11.17 -26.10
CA ASN A 60 4.96 11.30 -27.39
C ASN A 60 4.72 9.94 -28.06
N LEU A 61 4.14 9.00 -27.31
CA LEU A 61 3.93 7.63 -27.78
C LEU A 61 2.95 7.59 -28.95
N THR A 62 3.21 6.72 -29.93
CA THR A 62 2.23 6.41 -30.97
C THR A 62 1.02 5.68 -30.37
N ASP A 63 -0.10 5.63 -31.10
CA ASP A 63 -1.29 4.90 -30.66
C ASP A 63 -1.03 3.40 -30.45
N GLU A 64 -0.11 2.82 -31.22
CA GLU A 64 0.30 1.41 -31.10
C GLU A 64 1.16 1.20 -29.85
N GLN A 65 2.18 2.03 -29.64
CA GLN A 65 3.01 2.00 -28.43
C GLN A 65 2.16 2.24 -27.16
N SER A 66 1.18 3.14 -27.22
CA SER A 66 0.24 3.39 -26.12
C SER A 66 -0.55 2.14 -25.72
N LYS A 67 -1.01 1.33 -26.69
CA LYS A 67 -1.72 0.08 -26.40
C LYS A 67 -0.80 -0.94 -25.73
N GLU A 68 0.43 -1.06 -26.21
CA GLU A 68 1.43 -1.96 -25.60
C GLU A 68 1.81 -1.53 -24.19
N PHE A 69 2.02 -0.23 -23.96
CA PHE A 69 2.26 0.33 -22.62
C PHE A 69 1.11 0.01 -21.65
N LYS A 70 -0.14 0.11 -22.12
CA LYS A 70 -1.31 -0.26 -21.31
C LYS A 70 -1.33 -1.74 -20.97
N ALA A 71 -1.04 -2.60 -21.94
CA ALA A 71 -0.96 -4.05 -21.73
C ALA A 71 0.15 -4.41 -20.73
N LEU A 72 1.36 -3.86 -20.91
CA LEU A 72 2.49 -4.06 -20.01
C LEU A 72 2.19 -3.57 -18.59
N ARG A 73 1.52 -2.43 -18.46
CA ARG A 73 1.07 -1.90 -17.15
C ARG A 73 0.07 -2.84 -16.48
N GLN A 74 -0.91 -3.33 -17.23
CA GLN A 74 -1.92 -4.25 -16.72
C GLN A 74 -1.27 -5.57 -16.26
N GLN A 75 -0.36 -6.12 -17.06
CA GLN A 75 0.39 -7.33 -16.72
C GLN A 75 1.24 -7.14 -15.47
N HIS A 76 1.98 -6.03 -15.36
CA HIS A 76 2.77 -5.73 -14.17
C HIS A 76 1.88 -5.60 -12.92
N PHE A 77 0.76 -4.89 -13.03
CA PHE A 77 -0.18 -4.75 -11.92
C PHE A 77 -0.75 -6.09 -11.47
N GLN A 78 -1.25 -6.91 -12.41
CA GLN A 78 -1.80 -8.23 -12.11
C GLN A 78 -0.75 -9.17 -11.49
N GLY A 79 0.50 -9.13 -11.97
CA GLY A 79 1.59 -9.94 -11.44
C GLY A 79 2.10 -9.52 -10.06
N THR A 80 1.88 -8.26 -9.68
CA THR A 80 2.40 -7.66 -8.43
C THR A 80 1.34 -7.64 -7.32
N LEU A 81 0.06 -7.57 -7.68
CA LEU A 81 -1.05 -7.47 -6.74
C LEU A 81 -1.08 -8.58 -5.68
N PRO A 82 -0.86 -9.88 -6.00
CA PRO A 82 -0.86 -10.93 -4.98
C PRO A 82 0.24 -10.72 -3.92
N ALA A 83 1.44 -10.29 -4.34
CA ALA A 83 2.55 -10.03 -3.43
C ALA A 83 2.24 -8.86 -2.49
N LEU A 84 1.63 -7.78 -3.01
CA LEU A 84 1.21 -6.62 -2.21
C LEU A 84 0.12 -6.97 -1.18
N VAL A 85 -0.87 -7.74 -1.58
CA VAL A 85 -1.92 -8.24 -0.67
C VAL A 85 -1.29 -9.09 0.44
N THR A 86 -0.37 -9.99 0.07
CA THR A 86 0.33 -10.85 1.03
C THR A 86 1.19 -10.04 2.00
N ILE A 87 1.96 -9.06 1.51
CA ILE A 87 2.74 -8.15 2.36
C ILE A 87 1.82 -7.40 3.33
N SER A 88 0.66 -6.94 2.88
CA SER A 88 -0.29 -6.22 3.73
C SER A 88 -0.82 -7.10 4.87
N SER A 89 -1.12 -8.37 4.57
CA SER A 89 -1.50 -9.36 5.58
C SER A 89 -0.36 -9.63 6.57
N LEU A 90 0.87 -9.84 6.08
CA LEU A 90 2.04 -10.08 6.93
C LEU A 90 2.37 -8.88 7.82
N LYS A 91 2.26 -7.65 7.31
CA LYS A 91 2.43 -6.43 8.11
C LYS A 91 1.41 -6.35 9.24
N ARG A 92 0.16 -6.76 9.00
CA ARG A 92 -0.86 -6.80 10.05
C ARG A 92 -0.50 -7.81 11.15
N LYS A 93 -0.01 -9.00 10.77
CA LYS A 93 0.49 -10.01 11.73
C LYS A 93 1.70 -9.50 12.52
N LEU A 94 2.62 -8.83 11.83
CA LEU A 94 3.81 -8.25 12.45
C LEU A 94 3.43 -7.20 13.51
N ILE A 95 2.45 -6.34 13.21
CA ILE A 95 1.91 -5.39 14.19
C ILE A 95 1.27 -6.12 15.37
N GLN A 96 0.47 -7.16 15.11
CA GLN A 96 -0.18 -7.95 16.16
C GLN A 96 0.83 -8.62 17.09
N GLU A 97 1.93 -9.14 16.56
CA GLU A 97 3.00 -9.74 17.35
C GLU A 97 3.77 -8.71 18.17
N ALA A 98 4.12 -7.58 17.54
CA ALA A 98 4.93 -6.55 18.17
C ALA A 98 4.26 -5.84 19.36
N ILE A 99 2.92 -5.89 19.47
CA ILE A 99 2.16 -5.25 20.56
C ILE A 99 1.74 -6.22 21.68
N LYS A 100 2.10 -7.51 21.60
CA LYS A 100 1.82 -8.46 22.69
C LYS A 100 2.62 -8.10 23.95
N ASN A 101 2.09 -8.47 25.11
CA ASN A 101 2.79 -8.31 26.39
C ASN A 101 4.14 -9.04 26.41
N GLU A 102 4.19 -10.20 25.77
CA GLU A 102 5.41 -10.99 25.53
C GLU A 102 5.51 -11.27 24.03
N PRO A 103 6.23 -10.43 23.27
CA PRO A 103 6.37 -10.59 21.83
C PRO A 103 7.35 -11.71 21.49
N ASP A 104 6.99 -12.58 20.54
CA ASP A 104 7.91 -13.58 20.00
C ASP A 104 8.86 -12.93 18.97
N THR A 105 10.12 -12.77 19.37
CA THR A 105 11.17 -12.19 18.52
C THR A 105 11.49 -13.03 17.29
N LEU A 106 11.34 -14.36 17.35
CA LEU A 106 11.56 -15.25 16.22
C LEU A 106 10.43 -15.13 15.20
N GLU A 107 9.18 -15.04 15.66
CA GLU A 107 8.03 -14.81 14.79
C GLU A 107 8.13 -13.45 14.08
N ILE A 108 8.51 -12.38 14.80
CA ILE A 108 8.73 -11.05 14.21
C ILE A 108 9.79 -11.11 13.12
N LYS A 109 10.92 -11.79 13.37
CA LYS A 109 12.01 -11.94 12.40
C LYS A 109 11.53 -12.70 11.16
N ALA A 110 10.84 -13.83 11.34
CA ALA A 110 10.32 -14.62 10.23
C ALA A 110 9.31 -13.83 9.37
N LEU A 111 8.42 -13.06 10.01
CA LEU A 111 7.48 -12.18 9.30
C LEU A 111 8.22 -11.10 8.50
N ALA A 112 9.24 -10.47 9.09
CA ALA A 112 10.05 -9.45 8.43
C ALA A 112 10.83 -10.01 7.23
N GLU A 113 11.47 -11.17 7.37
CA GLU A 113 12.18 -11.86 6.27
C GLU A 113 11.22 -12.20 5.13
N ARG A 114 10.02 -12.69 5.46
CA ARG A 114 9.01 -13.02 4.45
C ARG A 114 8.52 -11.78 3.70
N ILE A 115 8.29 -10.67 4.40
CA ILE A 115 7.98 -9.37 3.77
C ILE A 115 9.13 -8.95 2.85
N GLY A 116 10.38 -9.06 3.30
CA GLY A 116 11.57 -8.71 2.51
C GLY A 116 11.69 -9.54 1.23
N SER A 117 11.47 -10.86 1.31
CA SER A 117 11.49 -11.75 0.15
C SER A 117 10.44 -11.38 -0.90
N LEU A 118 9.22 -11.04 -0.46
CA LEU A 118 8.15 -10.59 -1.36
C LEU A 118 8.46 -9.22 -1.96
N GLN A 119 9.04 -8.30 -1.19
CA GLN A 119 9.48 -7.01 -1.72
C GLN A 119 10.53 -7.20 -2.81
N ALA A 120 11.51 -8.09 -2.62
CA ALA A 120 12.51 -8.40 -3.64
C ALA A 120 11.88 -8.93 -4.94
N VAL A 121 10.85 -9.79 -4.83
CA VAL A 121 10.09 -10.26 -6.00
C VAL A 121 9.38 -9.11 -6.72
N ILE A 122 8.82 -8.14 -5.98
CA ILE A 122 8.19 -6.95 -6.57
C ILE A 122 9.21 -6.11 -7.32
N GLU A 123 10.37 -5.82 -6.72
CA GLU A 123 11.43 -5.03 -7.37
C GLU A 123 11.96 -5.74 -8.63
N TYR A 124 12.12 -7.07 -8.58
CA TYR A 124 12.52 -7.85 -9.75
C TYR A 124 11.49 -7.76 -10.89
N ARG A 125 10.19 -7.88 -10.57
CA ARG A 125 9.11 -7.71 -11.55
C ARG A 125 9.02 -6.30 -12.10
N LEU A 126 9.36 -5.29 -11.29
CA LEU A 126 9.42 -3.90 -11.71
C LEU A 126 10.55 -3.67 -12.71
N ALA A 127 11.74 -4.23 -12.46
CA ALA A 127 12.86 -4.18 -13.41
C ALA A 127 12.49 -4.80 -14.76
N TRP A 128 11.82 -5.96 -14.75
CA TRP A 128 11.31 -6.59 -15.98
C TRP A 128 10.24 -5.74 -16.68
N HIS A 129 9.38 -5.08 -15.94
CA HIS A 129 8.41 -4.15 -16.52
C HIS A 129 9.10 -2.99 -17.25
N PHE A 130 10.13 -2.39 -16.64
CA PHE A 130 10.90 -1.32 -17.26
C PHE A 130 11.65 -1.76 -18.52
N ASN A 131 12.23 -2.96 -18.49
CA ASN A 131 12.79 -3.58 -19.70
C ASN A 131 11.73 -3.70 -20.81
N GLY A 132 10.54 -4.23 -20.46
CA GLY A 132 9.41 -4.30 -21.38
C GLY A 132 9.05 -2.96 -22.01
N LEU A 133 8.96 -1.90 -21.20
CA LEU A 133 8.68 -0.54 -21.71
C LEU A 133 9.80 -0.03 -22.64
N SER A 134 11.06 -0.29 -22.29
CA SER A 134 12.22 0.13 -23.10
C SER A 134 12.25 -0.51 -24.48
N ASN A 135 11.80 -1.77 -24.60
CA ASN A 135 11.74 -2.49 -25.87
C ASN A 135 10.69 -1.93 -26.84
N VAL A 136 9.63 -1.30 -26.32
CA VAL A 136 8.59 -0.65 -27.13
C VAL A 136 9.02 0.75 -27.61
N CYS A 137 9.97 1.38 -26.91
CA CYS A 137 10.48 2.71 -27.21
C CYS A 137 11.55 2.71 -28.33
N SER A 138 11.57 3.78 -29.13
CA SER A 138 12.69 4.11 -29.99
C SER A 138 13.94 4.50 -29.17
N PRO A 139 15.16 4.48 -29.74
CA PRO A 139 16.37 4.89 -29.04
C PRO A 139 16.27 6.28 -28.40
N GLU A 140 15.70 7.25 -29.10
CA GLU A 140 15.50 8.63 -28.61
C GLU A 140 14.49 8.70 -27.44
N GLN A 141 13.48 7.83 -27.44
CA GLN A 141 12.49 7.76 -26.37
C GLN A 141 13.04 7.10 -25.09
N ARG A 142 14.08 6.26 -25.19
CA ARG A 142 14.63 5.53 -24.03
C ARG A 142 15.28 6.45 -23.00
N ASP A 143 15.98 7.49 -23.43
CA ASP A 143 16.61 8.47 -22.52
C ASP A 143 15.55 9.26 -21.74
N THR A 144 14.48 9.66 -22.45
CA THR A 144 13.32 10.31 -21.83
C THR A 144 12.63 9.36 -20.85
N LEU A 145 12.46 8.08 -21.23
CA LEU A 145 11.87 7.05 -20.37
C LEU A 145 12.66 6.89 -19.08
N GLN A 146 13.99 6.83 -19.15
CA GLN A 146 14.84 6.74 -17.97
C GLN A 146 14.61 7.92 -17.01
N SER A 147 14.65 9.16 -17.53
CA SER A 147 14.43 10.37 -16.72
C SER A 147 13.07 10.35 -16.03
N VAL A 148 12.03 9.89 -16.74
CA VAL A 148 10.67 9.80 -16.20
C VAL A 148 10.58 8.72 -15.12
N LEU A 149 11.17 7.55 -15.36
CA LEU A 149 11.16 6.44 -14.40
C LEU A 149 11.88 6.83 -13.11
N GLU A 150 13.06 7.44 -13.20
CA GLU A 150 13.80 7.91 -12.02
C GLU A 150 13.00 8.91 -11.18
N LYS A 151 12.30 9.84 -11.81
CA LYS A 151 11.44 10.81 -11.10
C LYS A 151 10.27 10.14 -10.36
N VAL A 152 9.72 9.07 -10.93
CA VAL A 152 8.53 8.38 -10.39
C VAL A 152 8.90 7.37 -9.30
N THR A 153 10.01 6.64 -9.46
CA THR A 153 10.40 5.57 -8.52
C THR A 153 11.47 6.00 -7.54
N ALA A 154 12.54 6.62 -8.03
CA ALA A 154 13.68 7.05 -7.25
C ALA A 154 13.51 8.50 -6.81
N LYS A 155 12.53 8.76 -5.92
CA LYS A 155 12.42 10.10 -5.33
C LYS A 155 13.73 10.40 -4.58
N PRO A 156 14.56 11.36 -5.02
CA PRO A 156 15.84 11.58 -4.38
C PRO A 156 15.57 12.00 -2.95
N TYR A 157 16.09 11.23 -1.98
CA TYR A 157 16.14 11.69 -0.60
C TYR A 157 17.04 12.92 -0.60
N LYS A 158 16.44 14.11 -0.63
CA LYS A 158 17.18 15.36 -0.44
C LYS A 158 17.65 15.33 1.01
N LEU A 159 18.83 14.75 1.26
CA LEU A 159 19.57 14.99 2.49
C LEU A 159 19.71 16.50 2.57
N LYS A 160 18.94 17.14 3.47
CA LYS A 160 19.22 18.53 3.81
C LYS A 160 20.65 18.51 4.33
N SER A 161 21.57 19.14 3.59
CA SER A 161 23.03 19.17 3.82
C SER A 161 23.46 19.65 5.22
N ARG A 162 22.51 19.98 6.08
CA ARG A 162 22.71 20.31 7.50
C ARG A 162 22.91 19.09 8.40
N LEU A 163 22.60 17.88 7.93
CA LEU A 163 23.01 16.65 8.62
C LEU A 163 24.35 16.22 8.03
N PHE A 164 25.45 16.72 8.61
CA PHE A 164 26.73 16.04 8.49
C PHE A 164 26.48 14.56 8.80
N LEU A 165 26.64 13.70 7.79
CA LEU A 165 26.60 12.25 7.93
C LEU A 165 27.73 11.82 8.87
N LYS A 166 27.53 11.96 10.19
CA LYS A 166 28.18 11.09 11.17
C LYS A 166 27.64 9.70 10.86
N ARG A 167 28.35 9.03 9.94
CA ARG A 167 28.31 7.60 9.60
C ARG A 167 27.08 6.89 10.20
N ILE A 168 25.98 6.83 9.43
CA ILE A 168 24.83 6.00 9.79
C ILE A 168 25.34 4.55 9.83
N ARG A 169 25.72 4.07 11.01
CA ARG A 169 25.92 2.64 11.22
C ARG A 169 24.53 2.06 11.43
N LEU A 170 24.08 1.20 10.51
CA LEU A 170 22.97 0.31 10.83
C LEU A 170 23.45 -0.58 11.98
N THR A 171 23.08 -0.23 13.20
CA THR A 171 23.29 -1.11 14.35
C THR A 171 22.30 -2.26 14.22
N PRO A 172 22.74 -3.52 14.23
CA PRO A 172 21.82 -4.65 14.28
C PRO A 172 20.94 -4.50 15.52
N ILE A 173 19.65 -4.81 15.38
CA ILE A 173 18.73 -4.87 16.52
C ILE A 173 19.30 -5.91 17.49
N LYS A 174 19.61 -5.50 18.72
CA LYS A 174 20.17 -6.38 19.74
C LYS A 174 19.04 -7.21 20.33
N ASP A 175 18.83 -8.41 19.77
CA ASP A 175 17.91 -9.40 20.31
C ASP A 175 18.36 -9.79 21.73
N LYS A 176 17.60 -9.39 22.75
CA LYS A 176 17.94 -9.65 24.16
C LYS A 176 17.73 -11.11 24.60
N ASN A 177 17.14 -11.95 23.76
CA ASN A 177 16.65 -13.29 24.17
C ASN A 177 17.45 -14.47 23.59
N VAL A 178 18.64 -14.26 23.01
CA VAL A 178 19.47 -15.36 22.49
C VAL A 178 20.60 -15.78 23.46
N ALA A 179 20.79 -15.06 24.57
CA ALA A 179 21.97 -15.22 25.42
C ALA A 179 21.82 -16.17 26.64
N GLU A 180 20.76 -16.98 26.74
CA GLU A 180 20.55 -17.84 27.93
C GLU A 180 20.50 -19.35 27.67
N GLN A 181 20.80 -19.83 26.45
CA GLN A 181 20.84 -21.28 26.19
C GLN A 181 22.21 -21.89 25.90
N ASP A 182 23.28 -21.10 25.83
CA ASP A 182 24.61 -21.63 25.46
C ASP A 182 25.65 -21.62 26.60
N THR A 183 25.20 -21.54 27.87
CA THR A 183 26.11 -21.62 29.03
C THR A 183 25.77 -22.77 29.97
N THR A 184 25.74 -24.00 29.46
CA THR A 184 25.85 -25.20 30.33
C THR A 184 26.68 -26.32 29.70
N MET A 185 27.85 -26.02 29.12
CA MET A 185 28.90 -27.04 28.96
C MET A 185 30.29 -26.40 28.96
N GLY A 186 31.03 -26.61 30.05
CA GLY A 186 32.41 -26.13 30.16
C GLY A 186 32.98 -26.37 31.56
N LYS A 187 33.12 -27.64 31.95
CA LYS A 187 33.84 -28.05 33.16
C LYS A 187 35.29 -28.38 32.80
N ASP A 188 36.19 -27.75 33.58
CA ASP A 188 37.62 -27.99 33.82
C ASP A 188 38.69 -27.61 32.79
N PRO A 189 39.61 -26.68 33.15
CA PRO A 189 40.91 -26.49 32.51
C PRO A 189 42.01 -27.20 33.31
N GLY A 190 42.72 -28.14 32.66
CA GLY A 190 43.90 -28.75 33.26
C GLY A 190 44.78 -29.45 32.24
N LYS A 191 45.73 -28.72 31.63
CA LYS A 191 47.04 -29.29 31.30
C LYS A 191 48.13 -28.26 31.06
N GLN A 192 49.30 -28.60 31.61
CA GLN A 192 50.55 -27.86 31.73
C GLN A 192 51.23 -27.45 30.43
N SER A 193 51.87 -26.27 30.53
CA SER A 193 53.24 -25.91 30.11
C SER A 193 54.15 -27.03 29.59
N GLU A 194 54.86 -26.79 28.48
CA GLU A 194 56.32 -26.57 28.44
C GLU A 194 56.93 -26.87 27.05
N ALA A 195 57.54 -25.85 26.42
CA ALA A 195 58.69 -25.97 25.49
C ALA A 195 59.22 -24.58 25.09
N THR A 196 60.29 -24.17 25.77
CA THR A 196 61.54 -23.43 25.40
C THR A 196 61.57 -22.43 24.21
N PRO A 197 62.42 -21.38 24.27
CA PRO A 197 63.84 -21.56 23.90
C PRO A 197 64.86 -20.70 24.68
N GLN A 198 65.96 -21.33 25.13
CA GLN A 198 67.38 -20.95 24.90
C GLN A 198 68.30 -21.98 25.56
#